data_AF-D7RFM0-F1
#
_entry.id   AF-D7RFM0-F1
#
_cell.length_a   1.000
_cell.length_b   1.000
_cell.length_c   1.000
_cell.angle_alpha   90.00
_cell.angle_beta   90.00
_cell.angle_gamma   90.00
#
_symmetry.space_group_name_H-M   'P 1'
#
loop_
_entity.id
_entity.type
_entity.pdbx_description
1 polymer ?
#
loop_
_entity_poly.entity_id
_entity_poly.type
_entity_poly.pdbx_seq_one_letter_code
_entity_poly.pdbx_strand_id
1 'polypeptide(L)'
;MRLTALLPLLAAVPLFAFPAVATAAPGCFDAGVPLTVEEQRLTASLPAGGPAAGPELVRLAGFDPLVAEVKHDLCAARTPRRAERLVTQAGDRLWRTAVDRAQGRRPDLGTLDRFDDRPLYWARLQLSSAIRQWKPFPSQRDSLLSAFDRGSRGLDDVRFPPGKTRRVMVSGFDPFQLDGAGITISNPAGASALQLDGRVLDTPSGPAVVQAVSFPVVWGYFDQGIVEAAYGTALRDRARRPDVVLTISQGRPGRPGRFDVERWAGAWRGGFPDNNNASVTGGVPPAAELRLDRGHADPAAIATAAIVERAREISQSHHPDDDAVVHALAASLGRPAVTPDRLLQAWATDVKTQIGQHHREHLNALATLRRQQQLQEQRIANQRVVRAYLGDEVLTDVGSTVVWWLARNEEEVRETVDLIGTLARLSAAANNQEVDELFRHLVPENAAPRPAVPPPSFFTPPEPAFFVDAAGEVNPAAADRGTKVDLLPDPDDAQNSLFGHQLADLAERHGHSDLAQEYRERYRTVDATGPSGSAAPPEEQGGFFGHEPPSAEPPTGNGGAPSYPDAPDREAGSEDRRDWGAGG
;
A
#
# COMPACT_ATOMS: atom_id res chain seq x y z
N MET A 1 -40.21 61.01 85.87
CA MET A 1 -41.25 60.10 85.30
C MET A 1 -40.54 59.01 84.50
N ARG A 2 -41.11 57.81 84.54
CA ARG A 2 -40.53 56.51 84.15
C ARG A 2 -40.42 56.29 82.62
N LEU A 3 -39.71 55.19 82.27
CA LEU A 3 -39.72 54.39 81.02
C LEU A 3 -38.80 54.94 79.90
N THR A 4 -37.98 54.17 79.17
CA THR A 4 -37.78 52.71 79.04
C THR A 4 -36.45 52.46 78.31
N ALA A 5 -35.76 51.39 78.69
CA ALA A 5 -34.52 50.90 78.07
C ALA A 5 -34.80 50.09 76.78
N LEU A 6 -33.87 50.17 75.82
CA LEU A 6 -33.75 49.24 74.69
C LEU A 6 -32.26 49.06 74.37
N LEU A 7 -31.72 47.90 74.75
CA LEU A 7 -30.43 47.36 74.29
C LEU A 7 -30.60 46.81 72.85
N PRO A 8 -29.63 46.99 71.94
CA PRO A 8 -29.42 46.08 70.84
C PRO A 8 -28.26 45.12 71.15
N LEU A 9 -28.59 43.83 71.03
CA LEU A 9 -27.72 42.66 71.13
C LEU A 9 -26.73 42.65 69.94
N LEU A 10 -25.42 42.72 70.21
CA LEU A 10 -24.37 42.47 69.21
C LEU A 10 -24.28 40.96 68.94
N ALA A 11 -24.80 40.52 67.79
CA ALA A 11 -24.60 39.17 67.28
C ALA A 11 -23.20 39.07 66.64
N ALA A 12 -22.34 38.23 67.20
CA ALA A 12 -21.06 37.85 66.61
C ALA A 12 -21.29 37.00 65.35
N VAL A 13 -20.80 37.47 64.20
CA VAL A 13 -20.76 36.70 62.95
C VAL A 13 -19.49 35.83 62.96
N PRO A 14 -19.58 34.50 62.78
CA PRO A 14 -18.40 33.66 62.66
C PRO A 14 -17.76 33.87 61.28
N LEU A 15 -16.47 34.24 61.24
CA LEU A 15 -15.67 34.17 60.03
C LEU A 15 -15.56 32.70 59.61
N PHE A 16 -16.32 32.31 58.59
CA PHE A 16 -16.02 31.11 57.82
C PHE A 16 -14.76 31.37 57.01
N ALA A 17 -13.65 30.75 57.40
CA ALA A 17 -12.48 30.62 56.56
C ALA A 17 -12.86 29.75 55.34
N PHE A 18 -13.09 30.38 54.20
CA PHE A 18 -13.16 29.66 52.93
C PHE A 18 -11.81 28.98 52.70
N PRO A 19 -11.77 27.68 52.35
CA PRO A 19 -10.53 27.07 51.91
C PRO A 19 -10.07 27.85 50.68
N ALA A 20 -8.88 28.44 50.76
CA ALA A 20 -8.23 29.02 49.61
C ALA A 20 -8.20 27.93 48.52
N VAL A 21 -8.94 28.17 47.43
CA VAL A 21 -8.83 27.36 46.22
C VAL A 21 -7.36 27.48 45.82
N ALA A 22 -6.60 26.40 46.00
CA ALA A 22 -5.26 26.30 45.49
C ALA A 22 -5.36 26.58 43.99
N THR A 23 -4.91 27.76 43.58
CA THR A 23 -4.75 28.10 42.18
C THR A 23 -3.70 27.15 41.65
N ALA A 24 -4.14 26.11 40.95
CA ALA A 24 -3.25 25.25 40.18
C ALA A 24 -2.37 26.18 39.35
N ALA A 25 -1.05 26.04 39.48
CA ALA A 25 -0.11 26.82 38.70
C ALA A 25 -0.54 26.79 37.22
N PRO A 26 -0.52 27.93 36.50
CA PRO A 26 -0.88 27.93 35.08
C PRO A 26 -0.06 26.85 34.38
N GLY A 27 -0.74 25.83 33.85
CA GLY A 27 -0.08 24.65 33.32
C GLY A 27 0.96 25.00 32.25
N CYS A 28 2.04 24.23 32.16
CA CYS A 28 3.08 24.43 31.13
C CYS A 28 2.61 24.03 29.72
N PHE A 29 1.39 23.50 29.61
CA PHE A 29 0.70 23.13 28.38
C PHE A 29 -0.41 24.13 28.05
N ASP A 30 -0.64 24.36 26.78
CA ASP A 30 -1.67 25.20 26.20
C ASP A 30 -2.65 24.33 25.41
N ALA A 31 -3.81 24.04 26.03
CA ALA A 31 -4.88 23.26 25.42
C ALA A 31 -5.53 23.96 24.22
N GLY A 32 -5.27 25.26 24.01
CA GLY A 32 -5.73 26.00 22.84
C GLY A 32 -4.92 25.70 21.57
N VAL A 33 -3.74 25.08 21.68
CA VAL A 33 -2.98 24.64 20.50
C VAL A 33 -3.68 23.43 19.86
N PRO A 34 -4.07 23.52 18.58
CA PRO A 34 -4.78 22.46 17.91
C PRO A 34 -3.94 21.18 17.80
N LEU A 35 -4.58 20.06 18.09
CA LEU A 35 -4.02 18.71 17.96
C LEU A 35 -4.26 18.17 16.55
N THR A 36 -3.41 17.22 16.11
CA THR A 36 -3.69 16.45 14.88
C THR A 36 -4.92 15.58 15.07
N VAL A 37 -5.50 15.06 13.98
CA VAL A 37 -6.66 14.17 14.07
C VAL A 37 -6.30 12.89 14.82
N GLU A 38 -5.08 12.36 14.65
CA GLU A 38 -4.56 11.26 15.48
C GLU A 38 -4.56 11.59 16.97
N GLU A 39 -3.98 12.73 17.34
CA GLU A 39 -3.87 13.16 18.74
C GLU A 39 -5.24 13.45 19.36
N GLN A 40 -6.21 13.94 18.59
CA GLN A 40 -7.59 14.15 19.06
C GLN A 40 -8.27 12.85 19.50
N ARG A 41 -7.87 11.70 18.96
CA ARG A 41 -8.41 10.38 19.35
C ARG A 41 -8.01 9.94 20.75
N LEU A 42 -7.11 10.64 21.43
CA LEU A 42 -6.74 10.37 22.83
C LEU A 42 -7.92 10.48 23.81
N THR A 43 -9.02 11.14 23.44
CA THR A 43 -10.24 11.25 24.26
C THR A 43 -11.33 10.26 23.86
N ALA A 44 -11.13 9.50 22.78
CA ALA A 44 -12.11 8.53 22.31
C ALA A 44 -12.26 7.37 23.31
N SER A 45 -13.50 7.00 23.61
CA SER A 45 -13.85 5.91 24.54
C SER A 45 -14.63 4.81 23.83
N LEU A 46 -14.38 3.55 24.22
CA LEU A 46 -15.13 2.39 23.77
C LEU A 46 -15.29 1.40 24.95
N PRO A 47 -16.52 1.13 25.44
CA PRO A 47 -17.80 1.71 25.02
C PRO A 47 -17.87 3.22 25.31
N ALA A 48 -18.78 3.91 24.62
CA ALA A 48 -18.97 5.35 24.80
C ALA A 48 -19.29 5.69 26.26
N GLY A 49 -18.61 6.70 26.81
CA GLY A 49 -18.75 7.12 28.21
C GLY A 49 -17.86 6.33 29.19
N GLY A 50 -17.11 5.33 28.71
CA GLY A 50 -16.05 4.66 29.47
C GLY A 50 -14.74 5.47 29.52
N PRO A 51 -13.65 4.89 30.09
CA PRO A 51 -12.33 5.49 30.02
C PRO A 51 -11.88 5.64 28.55
N ALA A 52 -11.01 6.63 28.30
CA ALA A 52 -10.42 6.81 26.99
C ALA A 52 -9.57 5.59 26.62
N ALA A 53 -9.84 5.00 25.45
CA ALA A 53 -9.29 3.71 25.04
C ALA A 53 -7.75 3.74 24.95
N GLY A 54 -7.20 4.78 24.31
CA GLY A 54 -5.75 4.94 24.16
C GLY A 54 -5.01 5.05 25.50
N PRO A 55 -5.33 6.05 26.35
CA PRO A 55 -4.73 6.16 27.68
C PRO A 55 -4.88 4.91 28.55
N GLU A 56 -6.01 4.21 28.45
CA GLU A 56 -6.23 2.96 29.17
C GLU A 56 -5.32 1.83 28.67
N LEU A 57 -5.11 1.71 27.36
CA LEU A 57 -4.15 0.75 26.80
C LEU A 57 -2.70 1.05 27.24
N VAL A 58 -2.32 2.33 27.32
CA VAL A 58 -1.02 2.74 27.85
C VAL A 58 -0.86 2.36 29.33
N ARG A 59 -1.91 2.56 30.13
CA ARG A 59 -1.93 2.20 31.55
C ARG A 59 -1.85 0.67 31.74
N LEU A 60 -2.66 -0.08 31.01
CA LEU A 60 -2.67 -1.54 31.07
C LEU A 60 -1.37 -2.15 30.54
N ALA A 61 -0.60 -1.45 29.71
CA ALA A 61 0.75 -1.85 29.30
C ALA A 61 1.86 -1.41 30.27
N GLY A 62 1.55 -0.63 31.31
CA GLY A 62 2.52 -0.10 32.27
C GLY A 62 3.38 1.05 31.73
N PHE A 63 2.95 1.74 30.67
CA PHE A 63 3.70 2.86 30.07
C PHE A 63 3.32 4.21 30.71
N ASP A 64 2.26 4.26 31.52
CA ASP A 64 1.78 5.49 32.15
C ASP A 64 2.80 6.18 33.06
N PRO A 65 3.68 5.50 33.83
CA PRO A 65 4.70 6.18 34.61
C PRO A 65 5.74 6.88 33.72
N LEU A 66 6.14 6.23 32.62
CA LEU A 66 7.06 6.82 31.63
C LEU A 66 6.43 8.06 30.99
N VAL A 67 5.15 7.98 30.59
CA VAL A 67 4.43 9.13 30.01
C VAL A 67 4.32 10.28 31.03
N ALA A 68 4.02 9.97 32.30
CA ALA A 68 3.92 10.97 33.36
C ALA A 68 5.26 11.65 33.66
N GLU A 69 6.35 10.87 33.73
CA GLU A 69 7.72 11.38 33.92
C GLU A 69 8.10 12.36 32.81
N VAL A 70 7.92 11.97 31.55
CA VAL A 70 8.26 12.84 30.41
C VAL A 70 7.45 14.13 30.42
N LYS A 71 6.14 14.07 30.73
CA LYS A 71 5.29 15.27 30.86
C LYS A 71 5.76 16.18 31.98
N HIS A 72 6.20 15.62 33.11
CA HIS A 72 6.79 16.38 34.21
C HIS A 72 8.09 17.07 33.78
N ASP A 73 8.99 16.32 33.12
CA ASP A 73 10.28 16.83 32.70
C ASP A 73 10.17 17.92 31.61
N LEU A 74 9.18 17.84 30.72
CA LEU A 74 8.85 18.91 29.80
C LEU A 74 8.57 20.21 30.57
N CYS A 75 7.73 20.18 31.60
CA CYS A 75 7.48 21.39 32.41
C CYS A 75 8.72 21.92 33.15
N ALA A 76 9.70 21.05 33.44
CA ALA A 76 10.95 21.42 34.11
C ALA A 76 12.04 21.92 33.15
N ALA A 77 11.95 21.66 31.84
CA ALA A 77 12.95 22.11 30.87
C ALA A 77 12.88 23.62 30.65
N ARG A 78 14.03 24.30 30.85
CA ARG A 78 14.17 25.76 30.75
C ARG A 78 15.04 26.25 29.60
N THR A 79 15.66 25.35 28.83
CA THR A 79 16.53 25.72 27.71
C THR A 79 16.24 24.86 26.47
N PRO A 80 16.41 25.40 25.24
CA PRO A 80 16.19 24.63 24.01
C PRO A 80 17.07 23.38 23.92
N ARG A 81 18.35 23.46 24.30
CA ARG A 81 19.26 22.30 24.32
C ARG A 81 18.82 21.21 25.28
N ARG A 82 18.24 21.58 26.43
CA ARG A 82 17.68 20.60 27.37
C ARG A 82 16.40 20.00 26.83
N ALA A 83 15.55 20.82 26.21
CA ALA A 83 14.32 20.38 25.54
C ALA A 83 14.61 19.33 24.46
N GLU A 84 15.56 19.61 23.56
CA GLU A 84 15.97 18.70 22.49
C GLU A 84 16.48 17.37 23.03
N ARG A 85 17.43 17.41 23.98
CA ARG A 85 17.93 16.18 24.62
C ARG A 85 16.82 15.38 25.30
N LEU A 86 15.89 16.08 25.98
CA LEU A 86 14.78 15.44 26.67
C LEU A 86 13.89 14.68 25.69
N VAL A 87 13.45 15.32 24.61
CA VAL A 87 12.51 14.72 23.67
C VAL A 87 13.15 13.58 22.88
N THR A 88 14.44 13.69 22.51
CA THR A 88 15.19 12.58 21.90
C THR A 88 15.28 11.40 22.86
N GLN A 89 15.69 11.63 24.12
CA GLN A 89 15.78 10.55 25.11
C GLN A 89 14.42 9.94 25.44
N ALA A 90 13.35 10.74 25.46
CA ALA A 90 12.00 10.24 25.67
C ALA A 90 11.54 9.33 24.52
N GLY A 91 11.83 9.71 23.27
CA GLY A 91 11.55 8.88 22.09
C GLY A 91 12.28 7.54 22.14
N ASP A 92 13.61 7.58 22.32
CA ASP A 92 14.45 6.39 22.43
C ASP A 92 13.99 5.45 23.56
N ARG A 93 13.72 6.01 24.75
CA ARG A 93 13.26 5.22 25.90
C ARG A 93 11.91 4.58 25.63
N LEU A 94 10.99 5.29 24.98
CA LEU A 94 9.69 4.74 24.62
C LEU A 94 9.81 3.57 23.65
N TRP A 95 10.62 3.71 22.58
CA TRP A 95 10.87 2.62 21.62
C TRP A 95 11.45 1.38 22.31
N ARG A 96 12.56 1.54 23.03
CA ARG A 96 13.23 0.41 23.72
C ARG A 96 12.34 -0.26 24.75
N THR A 97 11.54 0.52 25.50
CA THR A 97 10.56 -0.02 26.45
C THR A 97 9.51 -0.88 25.74
N ALA A 98 9.03 -0.44 24.57
CA ALA A 98 8.07 -1.21 23.78
C ALA A 98 8.66 -2.50 23.21
N VAL A 99 9.88 -2.46 22.69
CA VAL A 99 10.59 -3.65 22.21
C VAL A 99 10.83 -4.64 23.36
N ASP A 100 11.34 -4.16 24.50
CA ASP A 100 11.61 -4.99 25.67
C ASP A 100 10.34 -5.64 26.21
N ARG A 101 9.23 -4.90 26.27
CA ARG A 101 7.93 -5.43 26.65
C ARG A 101 7.47 -6.51 25.66
N ALA A 102 7.49 -6.21 24.37
CA ALA A 102 7.00 -7.14 23.35
C ALA A 102 7.76 -8.47 23.35
N GLN A 103 9.07 -8.39 23.56
CA GLN A 103 9.97 -9.54 23.59
C GLN A 103 10.05 -10.24 24.96
N GLY A 104 9.24 -9.82 25.94
CA GLY A 104 9.15 -10.46 27.26
C GLY A 104 10.33 -10.16 28.19
N ARG A 105 11.16 -9.16 27.89
CA ARG A 105 12.28 -8.72 28.75
C ARG A 105 11.83 -7.85 29.92
N ARG A 106 10.61 -7.32 29.87
CA ARG A 106 9.99 -6.52 30.93
C ARG A 106 8.65 -7.13 31.37
N PRO A 107 8.67 -8.30 32.04
CA PRO A 107 7.45 -8.96 32.51
C PRO A 107 6.73 -8.17 33.63
N ASP A 108 7.39 -7.16 34.20
CA ASP A 108 6.84 -6.21 35.15
C ASP A 108 5.90 -5.17 34.50
N LEU A 109 5.93 -5.02 33.17
CA LEU A 109 5.17 -3.99 32.45
C LEU A 109 3.77 -4.45 32.05
N GLY A 110 2.82 -4.14 32.93
CA GLY A 110 1.39 -4.23 32.65
C GLY A 110 0.86 -5.66 32.46
N THR A 111 -0.38 -5.76 32.02
CA THR A 111 -1.12 -7.03 31.88
C THR A 111 -1.61 -7.31 30.46
N LEU A 112 -1.46 -6.36 29.55
CA LEU A 112 -1.81 -6.58 28.14
C LEU A 112 -0.97 -7.70 27.52
N ASP A 113 -1.47 -8.24 26.42
CA ASP A 113 -0.72 -9.21 25.63
C ASP A 113 0.59 -8.60 25.10
N ARG A 114 1.67 -9.40 25.02
CA ARG A 114 2.99 -8.93 24.59
C ARG A 114 3.09 -8.73 23.06
N PHE A 115 2.17 -9.28 22.28
CA PHE A 115 2.06 -9.09 20.85
C PHE A 115 1.17 -7.88 20.48
N ASP A 116 0.71 -7.12 21.48
CA ASP A 116 -0.05 -5.90 21.27
C ASP A 116 0.87 -4.70 20.98
N ASP A 117 0.70 -4.08 19.80
CA ASP A 117 1.45 -2.93 19.32
C ASP A 117 0.86 -1.58 19.75
N ARG A 118 -0.42 -1.57 20.12
CA ARG A 118 -1.19 -0.35 20.45
C ARG A 118 -0.58 0.47 21.58
N PRO A 119 0.03 -0.11 22.64
CA PRO A 119 0.63 0.68 23.71
C PRO A 119 1.69 1.68 23.25
N LEU A 120 2.54 1.29 22.28
CA LEU A 120 3.56 2.19 21.72
C LEU A 120 2.90 3.37 21.00
N TYR A 121 1.95 3.07 20.12
CA TYR A 121 1.22 4.07 19.34
C TYR A 121 0.52 5.10 20.24
N TRP A 122 -0.27 4.64 21.21
CA TRP A 122 -1.01 5.52 22.10
C TRP A 122 -0.12 6.32 23.06
N ALA A 123 0.99 5.74 23.53
CA ALA A 123 1.96 6.47 24.35
C ALA A 123 2.68 7.55 23.50
N ARG A 124 3.01 7.25 22.24
CA ARG A 124 3.57 8.23 21.30
C ARG A 124 2.62 9.41 21.12
N LEU A 125 1.33 9.17 20.89
CA LEU A 125 0.33 10.24 20.77
C LEU A 125 0.17 11.08 22.05
N GLN A 126 0.18 10.45 23.23
CA GLN A 126 0.12 11.17 24.50
C GLN A 126 1.32 12.11 24.72
N LEU A 127 2.49 11.74 24.20
CA LEU A 127 3.70 12.53 24.33
C LEU A 127 3.84 13.55 23.19
N SER A 128 3.46 13.22 21.96
CA SER A 128 3.46 14.17 20.84
C SER A 128 2.46 15.29 21.08
N SER A 129 1.24 14.98 21.57
CA SER A 129 0.26 16.00 21.98
C SER A 129 0.79 16.89 23.10
N ALA A 130 1.48 16.31 24.10
CA ALA A 130 2.09 17.07 25.18
C ALA A 130 3.20 18.01 24.66
N ILE A 131 4.10 17.54 23.79
CA ILE A 131 5.14 18.36 23.16
C ILE A 131 4.51 19.46 22.29
N ARG A 132 3.44 19.15 21.55
CA ARG A 132 2.73 20.13 20.70
C ARG A 132 2.09 21.23 21.52
N GLN A 133 1.44 20.88 22.62
CA GLN A 133 0.79 21.83 23.51
C GLN A 133 1.77 22.48 24.50
N TRP A 134 3.02 22.06 24.54
CA TRP A 134 4.01 22.65 25.45
C TRP A 134 4.28 24.12 25.08
N LYS A 135 4.18 25.02 26.07
CA LYS A 135 4.28 26.47 25.89
C LYS A 135 5.69 26.98 25.56
N PRO A 136 6.76 26.52 26.23
CA PRO A 136 8.13 26.93 25.93
C PRO A 136 8.55 26.54 24.49
N PHE A 137 9.48 27.32 23.93
CA PHE A 137 10.13 27.02 22.65
C PHE A 137 9.18 26.85 21.44
N PRO A 138 8.18 27.74 21.25
CA PRO A 138 7.21 27.58 20.17
C PRO A 138 7.85 27.55 18.78
N SER A 139 9.00 28.23 18.58
CA SER A 139 9.72 28.21 17.30
C SER A 139 10.54 26.94 17.05
N GLN A 140 10.78 26.11 18.08
CA GLN A 140 11.46 24.81 17.94
C GLN A 140 10.49 23.63 17.95
N ARG A 141 9.18 23.87 18.14
CA ARG A 141 8.18 22.82 18.34
C ARG A 141 8.23 21.72 17.29
N ASP A 142 8.32 22.06 16.01
CA ASP A 142 8.34 21.07 14.92
C ASP A 142 9.62 20.23 14.94
N SER A 143 10.77 20.84 15.24
CA SER A 143 12.04 20.12 15.41
C SER A 143 12.01 19.18 16.62
N LEU A 144 11.39 19.59 17.73
CA LEU A 144 11.23 18.78 18.93
C LEU A 144 10.29 17.60 18.70
N LEU A 145 9.15 17.83 18.01
CA LEU A 145 8.23 16.78 17.59
C LEU A 145 8.92 15.78 16.66
N SER A 146 9.67 16.26 15.68
CA SER A 146 10.41 15.41 14.74
C SER A 146 11.47 14.56 15.45
N ALA A 147 12.23 15.16 16.38
CA ALA A 147 13.23 14.44 17.16
C ALA A 147 12.61 13.35 18.05
N PHE A 148 11.51 13.66 18.75
CA PHE A 148 10.76 12.67 19.52
C PHE A 148 10.22 11.54 18.65
N ASP A 149 9.60 11.89 17.52
CA ASP A 149 8.95 10.95 16.62
C ASP A 149 9.96 9.95 16.03
N ARG A 150 11.11 10.41 15.53
CA ARG A 150 12.19 9.52 15.04
C ARG A 150 12.66 8.53 16.10
N GLY A 151 12.97 8.99 17.31
CA GLY A 151 13.41 8.12 18.40
C GLY A 151 12.33 7.10 18.79
N SER A 152 11.07 7.56 18.93
CA SER A 152 9.94 6.70 19.32
C SER A 152 9.52 5.68 18.26
N ARG A 153 10.07 5.76 17.05
CA ARG A 153 9.85 4.85 15.92
C ARG A 153 11.03 3.91 15.66
N GLY A 154 12.09 4.00 16.47
CA GLY A 154 13.29 3.19 16.32
C GLY A 154 14.27 3.68 15.26
N LEU A 155 13.98 4.78 14.55
CA LEU A 155 14.88 5.30 13.50
C LEU A 155 16.26 5.64 14.08
N ASP A 156 16.28 6.23 15.28
CA ASP A 156 17.51 6.58 15.97
C ASP A 156 18.14 5.40 16.72
N ASP A 157 17.53 4.19 16.74
CA ASP A 157 17.99 3.00 17.46
C ASP A 157 18.60 1.91 16.57
N VAL A 158 18.57 2.07 15.24
CA VAL A 158 19.16 1.11 14.29
C VAL A 158 20.68 1.01 14.49
N ARG A 159 21.17 -0.16 14.92
CA ARG A 159 22.58 -0.47 15.18
C ARG A 159 22.99 -1.81 14.60
N PHE A 160 23.49 -1.81 13.36
CA PHE A 160 24.03 -3.03 12.77
C PHE A 160 25.50 -3.30 13.18
N PRO A 161 25.87 -4.57 13.46
CA PRO A 161 27.26 -4.91 13.73
C PRO A 161 28.12 -4.85 12.46
N PRO A 162 29.41 -4.48 12.57
CA PRO A 162 30.36 -4.65 11.48
C PRO A 162 30.67 -6.15 11.26
N GLY A 163 31.28 -6.47 10.12
CA GLY A 163 31.78 -7.82 9.83
C GLY A 163 30.79 -8.69 9.05
N LYS A 164 30.88 -10.02 9.25
CA LYS A 164 30.25 -11.04 8.40
C LYS A 164 28.78 -11.37 8.75
N THR A 165 28.27 -10.87 9.88
CA THR A 165 26.87 -11.07 10.28
C THR A 165 25.94 -10.44 9.24
N ARG A 166 24.91 -11.18 8.82
CA ARG A 166 23.90 -10.66 7.89
C ARG A 166 23.06 -9.60 8.60
N ARG A 167 22.69 -8.55 7.88
CA ARG A 167 21.96 -7.39 8.41
C ARG A 167 20.62 -7.28 7.71
N VAL A 168 19.54 -7.41 8.47
CA VAL A 168 18.17 -7.32 7.96
C VAL A 168 17.52 -6.09 8.59
N MET A 169 17.06 -5.16 7.75
CA MET A 169 16.28 -4.01 8.21
C MET A 169 14.82 -4.22 7.88
N VAL A 170 13.95 -4.15 8.88
CA VAL A 170 12.52 -4.39 8.73
C VAL A 170 11.73 -3.13 9.06
N SER A 171 10.62 -2.86 8.40
CA SER A 171 9.61 -1.92 8.91
C SER A 171 8.30 -2.61 9.26
N GLY A 172 7.64 -2.09 10.28
CA GLY A 172 6.20 -2.24 10.53
C GLY A 172 5.48 -0.91 10.36
N PHE A 173 4.17 -0.91 10.63
CA PHE A 173 3.33 0.29 10.56
C PHE A 173 2.49 0.45 11.82
N ASP A 174 2.18 1.69 12.14
CA ASP A 174 1.26 2.04 13.22
C ASP A 174 -0.17 1.48 12.97
N PRO A 175 -1.00 1.32 14.02
CA PRO A 175 -2.44 1.09 13.88
C PRO A 175 -3.12 2.16 13.02
N PHE A 176 -4.16 1.74 12.26
CA PHE A 176 -4.94 2.62 11.39
C PHE A 176 -6.43 2.23 11.41
N GLN A 177 -7.28 3.06 10.79
CA GLN A 177 -8.76 2.93 10.85
C GLN A 177 -9.33 3.08 12.28
N LEU A 178 -8.76 4.00 13.06
CA LEU A 178 -9.02 4.15 14.49
C LEU A 178 -10.25 5.00 14.84
N ASP A 179 -11.29 4.96 14.01
CA ASP A 179 -12.52 5.74 14.21
C ASP A 179 -13.67 4.87 14.72
N GLY A 180 -14.52 5.44 15.57
CA GLY A 180 -15.68 4.75 16.14
C GLY A 180 -15.30 3.43 16.81
N ALA A 181 -15.89 2.33 16.34
CA ALA A 181 -15.59 0.99 16.85
C ALA A 181 -14.14 0.52 16.57
N GLY A 182 -13.45 1.16 15.62
CA GLY A 182 -12.08 0.84 15.24
C GLY A 182 -11.00 1.40 16.18
N ILE A 183 -11.35 2.19 17.20
CA ILE A 183 -10.38 2.83 18.11
C ILE A 183 -9.46 1.84 18.84
N THR A 184 -9.81 0.56 18.88
CA THR A 184 -9.03 -0.51 19.51
C THR A 184 -8.32 -1.43 18.51
N ILE A 185 -8.32 -1.12 17.21
CA ILE A 185 -7.64 -1.94 16.20
C ILE A 185 -6.12 -1.94 16.46
N SER A 186 -5.52 -3.13 16.37
CA SER A 186 -4.07 -3.36 16.40
C SER A 186 -3.51 -3.56 14.99
N ASN A 187 -2.21 -3.39 14.80
CA ASN A 187 -1.54 -3.70 13.54
C ASN A 187 -0.49 -4.81 13.70
N PRO A 188 -0.72 -6.01 13.12
CA PRO A 188 0.24 -7.11 13.15
C PRO A 188 1.63 -6.75 12.58
N ALA A 189 1.70 -5.78 11.66
CA ALA A 189 2.98 -5.30 11.13
C ALA A 189 3.80 -4.57 12.20
N GLY A 190 3.17 -3.67 12.96
CA GLY A 190 3.80 -2.98 14.09
C GLY A 190 4.22 -3.98 15.19
N ALA A 191 3.35 -4.93 15.51
CA ALA A 191 3.68 -6.00 16.47
C ALA A 191 4.88 -6.84 16.03
N SER A 192 4.95 -7.18 14.74
CA SER A 192 6.07 -7.94 14.16
C SER A 192 7.38 -7.16 14.24
N ALA A 193 7.37 -5.86 13.94
CA ALA A 193 8.55 -5.01 14.06
C ALA A 193 9.10 -5.00 15.49
N LEU A 194 8.23 -4.85 16.50
CA LEU A 194 8.63 -4.89 17.91
C LEU A 194 9.20 -6.24 18.34
N GLN A 195 8.65 -7.35 17.84
CA GLN A 195 9.16 -8.68 18.15
C GLN A 195 10.52 -8.99 17.50
N LEU A 196 10.80 -8.36 16.36
CA LEU A 196 11.99 -8.60 15.55
C LEU A 196 13.17 -7.67 15.91
N ASP A 197 12.92 -6.48 16.43
CA ASP A 197 13.98 -5.50 16.67
C ASP A 197 15.09 -6.04 17.59
N GLY A 198 16.34 -5.92 17.16
CA GLY A 198 17.50 -6.43 17.89
C GLY A 198 17.65 -7.96 17.94
N ARG A 199 16.77 -8.74 17.29
CA ARG A 199 16.89 -10.21 17.28
C ARG A 199 18.07 -10.66 16.43
N VAL A 200 18.75 -11.70 16.91
CA VAL A 200 19.68 -12.50 16.12
C VAL A 200 18.96 -13.77 15.70
N LEU A 201 18.85 -13.99 14.39
CA LEU A 201 18.26 -15.18 13.80
C LEU A 201 19.37 -16.12 13.36
N ASP A 202 19.27 -17.38 13.75
CA ASP A 202 20.14 -18.43 13.23
C ASP A 202 19.68 -18.83 11.83
N THR A 203 20.55 -18.70 10.84
CA THR A 203 20.28 -19.11 9.45
C THR A 203 21.29 -20.17 9.01
N PRO A 204 20.98 -20.98 7.98
CA PRO A 204 21.96 -21.93 7.41
C PRO A 204 23.27 -21.28 6.94
N SER A 205 23.23 -19.97 6.65
CA SER A 205 24.39 -19.19 6.18
C SER A 205 25.10 -18.39 7.29
N GLY A 206 24.73 -18.62 8.56
CA GLY A 206 25.24 -17.90 9.72
C GLY A 206 24.20 -16.95 10.35
N PRO A 207 24.58 -16.22 11.41
CA PRO A 207 23.65 -15.35 12.12
C PRO A 207 23.22 -14.13 11.29
N ALA A 208 21.96 -13.74 11.44
CA ALA A 208 21.39 -12.51 10.88
C ALA A 208 20.84 -11.62 12.00
N VAL A 209 21.32 -10.39 12.09
CA VAL A 209 20.78 -9.38 13.02
C VAL A 209 19.66 -8.62 12.34
N VAL A 210 18.52 -8.55 13.01
CA VAL A 210 17.38 -7.76 12.59
C VAL A 210 17.35 -6.43 13.35
N GLN A 211 17.10 -5.34 12.64
CA GLN A 211 16.78 -4.02 13.20
C GLN A 211 15.47 -3.58 12.60
N ALA A 212 14.57 -3.04 13.42
CA ALA A 212 13.24 -2.66 12.98
C ALA A 212 12.94 -1.17 13.19
N VAL A 213 12.06 -0.64 12.35
CA VAL A 213 11.47 0.69 12.50
C VAL A 213 9.95 0.60 12.38
N SER A 214 9.22 1.58 12.92
CA SER A 214 7.75 1.69 12.75
C SER A 214 7.38 2.95 11.98
N PHE A 215 6.78 2.80 10.80
CA PHE A 215 6.31 3.91 10.00
C PHE A 215 4.88 4.34 10.38
N PRO A 216 4.56 5.65 10.30
CA PRO A 216 3.20 6.14 10.47
C PRO A 216 2.35 5.74 9.27
N VAL A 217 1.03 5.67 9.48
CA VAL A 217 0.06 5.60 8.39
C VAL A 217 -0.48 7.01 8.12
N VAL A 218 0.41 7.91 7.70
CA VAL A 218 0.12 9.33 7.41
C VAL A 218 0.92 9.79 6.19
N TRP A 219 0.26 10.22 5.11
CA TRP A 219 0.89 10.57 3.84
C TRP A 219 1.99 11.64 3.99
N GLY A 220 1.72 12.67 4.80
CA GLY A 220 2.63 13.79 5.00
C GLY A 220 4.01 13.38 5.54
N TYR A 221 4.11 12.31 6.33
CA TYR A 221 5.40 11.82 6.83
C TYR A 221 6.25 11.18 5.73
N PHE A 222 5.62 10.48 4.79
CA PHE A 222 6.30 9.95 3.59
C PHE A 222 6.74 11.10 2.69
N ASP A 223 5.88 12.10 2.51
CA ASP A 223 6.22 13.32 1.76
C ASP A 223 7.36 14.09 2.41
N GLN A 224 7.54 13.99 3.72
CA GLN A 224 8.65 14.62 4.46
C GLN A 224 9.93 13.78 4.47
N GLY A 225 9.91 12.56 3.94
CA GLY A 225 11.13 11.75 3.77
C GLY A 225 11.44 10.79 4.91
N ILE A 226 10.43 10.32 5.66
CA ILE A 226 10.66 9.37 6.76
C ILE A 226 11.31 8.05 6.29
N VAL A 227 11.06 7.63 5.05
CA VAL A 227 11.64 6.41 4.45
C VAL A 227 13.13 6.62 4.19
N GLU A 228 13.49 7.79 3.66
CA GLU A 228 14.87 8.21 3.43
C GLU A 228 15.63 8.40 4.74
N ALA A 229 15.00 8.99 5.75
CA ALA A 229 15.58 9.15 7.08
C ALA A 229 15.92 7.78 7.71
N ALA A 230 15.01 6.79 7.57
CA ALA A 230 15.21 5.43 8.07
C ALA A 230 16.24 4.64 7.24
N TYR A 231 15.91 4.34 5.98
CA TYR A 231 16.71 3.44 5.15
C TYR A 231 17.90 4.13 4.51
N GLY A 232 17.78 5.40 4.11
CA GLY A 232 18.85 6.14 3.45
C GLY A 232 20.09 6.27 4.34
N THR A 233 19.89 6.54 5.63
CA THR A 233 20.98 6.57 6.63
C THR A 233 21.69 5.21 6.73
N ALA A 234 20.93 4.12 6.86
CA ALA A 234 21.48 2.78 6.96
C ALA A 234 22.19 2.32 5.67
N LEU A 235 21.68 2.70 4.49
CA LEU A 235 22.24 2.34 3.20
C LEU A 235 23.54 3.09 2.86
N ARG A 236 23.75 4.29 3.44
CA ARG A 236 24.95 5.10 3.25
C ARG A 236 26.16 4.57 4.03
N ASP A 237 25.95 3.93 5.17
CA ASP A 237 27.04 3.33 5.95
C ASP A 237 27.52 2.03 5.30
N ARG A 238 28.55 2.12 4.44
CA ARG A 238 29.09 0.96 3.71
C ARG A 238 29.57 -0.18 4.62
N ALA A 239 30.02 0.12 5.85
CA ALA A 239 30.53 -0.90 6.76
C ALA A 239 29.40 -1.65 7.49
N ARG A 240 28.21 -1.03 7.58
CA ARG A 240 27.06 -1.53 8.36
C ARG A 240 25.76 -1.60 7.54
N ARG A 241 25.87 -1.50 6.21
CA ARG A 241 24.74 -1.48 5.28
C ARG A 241 23.90 -2.75 5.43
N PRO A 242 22.56 -2.66 5.51
CA PRO A 242 21.70 -3.83 5.51
C PRO A 242 21.86 -4.64 4.22
N ASP A 243 21.95 -5.97 4.35
CA ASP A 243 21.92 -6.91 3.24
C ASP A 243 20.49 -7.06 2.68
N VAL A 244 19.49 -6.93 3.55
CA VAL A 244 18.07 -7.03 3.21
C VAL A 244 17.31 -5.86 3.82
N VAL A 245 16.43 -5.23 3.02
CA VAL A 245 15.41 -4.30 3.49
C VAL A 245 14.05 -4.92 3.21
N LEU A 246 13.20 -5.02 4.22
CA LEU A 246 11.88 -5.63 4.15
C LEU A 246 10.84 -4.72 4.78
N THR A 247 9.72 -4.51 4.09
CA THR A 247 8.55 -3.81 4.65
C THR A 247 7.45 -4.83 4.94
N ILE A 248 7.00 -4.92 6.20
CA ILE A 248 5.89 -5.80 6.60
C ILE A 248 4.63 -4.94 6.64
N SER A 249 3.55 -5.45 6.03
CA SER A 249 2.24 -4.80 6.04
C SER A 249 1.15 -5.79 6.48
N GLN A 250 -0.05 -5.29 6.73
CA GLN A 250 -1.21 -6.12 7.04
C GLN A 250 -1.60 -6.96 5.81
N GLY A 251 -1.87 -8.25 6.03
CA GLY A 251 -2.35 -9.15 4.99
C GLY A 251 -3.77 -8.81 4.52
N ARG A 252 -4.15 -9.32 3.34
CA ARG A 252 -5.47 -9.03 2.75
C ARG A 252 -6.61 -9.61 3.59
N PRO A 253 -7.68 -8.83 3.84
CA PRO A 253 -8.91 -9.37 4.42
C PRO A 253 -9.42 -10.56 3.60
N GLY A 254 -9.93 -11.59 4.29
CA GLY A 254 -10.50 -12.78 3.64
C GLY A 254 -9.51 -13.85 3.18
N ARG A 255 -8.20 -13.70 3.43
CA ARG A 255 -7.17 -14.74 3.18
C ARG A 255 -6.35 -15.09 4.43
N PRO A 256 -6.98 -15.58 5.51
CA PRO A 256 -6.25 -15.95 6.72
C PRO A 256 -5.23 -17.07 6.44
N GLY A 257 -4.09 -17.02 7.15
CA GLY A 257 -3.05 -18.05 7.07
C GLY A 257 -2.17 -18.01 5.82
N ARG A 258 -2.22 -16.92 5.03
CA ARG A 258 -1.35 -16.72 3.86
C ARG A 258 -0.52 -15.46 4.00
N PHE A 259 0.74 -15.54 3.60
CA PHE A 259 1.62 -14.40 3.41
C PHE A 259 1.73 -14.11 1.91
N ASP A 260 1.44 -12.86 1.53
CA ASP A 260 1.63 -12.39 0.17
C ASP A 260 3.02 -11.73 0.06
N VAL A 261 3.79 -12.11 -0.97
CA VAL A 261 5.07 -11.46 -1.30
C VAL A 261 4.82 -10.58 -2.51
N GLU A 262 4.87 -9.26 -2.30
CA GLU A 262 4.62 -8.29 -3.35
C GLU A 262 5.73 -8.34 -4.41
N ARG A 263 5.32 -8.44 -5.69
CA ARG A 263 6.26 -8.54 -6.82
C ARG A 263 6.59 -7.17 -7.43
N TRP A 264 5.65 -6.22 -7.40
CA TRP A 264 5.80 -4.90 -8.01
C TRP A 264 5.34 -3.79 -7.07
N ALA A 265 6.10 -2.69 -7.04
CA ALA A 265 5.69 -1.45 -6.39
C ALA A 265 5.37 -0.40 -7.48
N GLY A 266 4.16 0.16 -7.43
CA GLY A 266 3.73 1.25 -8.30
C GLY A 266 3.87 2.60 -7.60
N ALA A 267 4.35 3.63 -8.31
CA ALA A 267 4.45 4.99 -7.80
C ALA A 267 3.10 5.73 -7.83
N TRP A 268 2.07 5.15 -7.19
CA TRP A 268 0.70 5.68 -7.17
C TRP A 268 0.04 5.54 -5.79
N ARG A 269 -0.65 6.59 -5.33
CA ARG A 269 -1.49 6.61 -4.12
C ARG A 269 -2.95 6.36 -4.47
N GLY A 270 -3.56 5.40 -3.78
CA GLY A 270 -4.94 4.95 -4.04
C GLY A 270 -6.05 5.77 -3.39
N GLY A 271 -5.75 6.79 -2.57
CA GLY A 271 -6.77 7.68 -2.01
C GLY A 271 -7.44 7.22 -0.71
N PHE A 272 -7.08 6.07 -0.13
CA PHE A 272 -7.63 5.69 1.17
C PHE A 272 -7.21 6.71 2.26
N PRO A 273 -8.12 7.16 3.15
CA PRO A 273 -7.77 8.11 4.20
C PRO A 273 -6.69 7.57 5.13
N ASP A 274 -5.70 8.41 5.42
CA ASP A 274 -4.66 8.12 6.38
C ASP A 274 -5.14 8.38 7.83
N ASN A 275 -4.27 8.19 8.81
CA ASN A 275 -4.63 8.42 10.21
C ASN A 275 -4.97 9.88 10.53
N ASN A 276 -4.56 10.85 9.71
CA ASN A 276 -5.01 12.24 9.83
C ASN A 276 -6.26 12.55 9.00
N ASN A 277 -6.95 11.51 8.51
CA ASN A 277 -8.09 11.59 7.60
C ASN A 277 -7.78 12.28 6.27
N ALA A 278 -6.50 12.40 5.91
CA ALA A 278 -6.10 12.94 4.62
C ALA A 278 -6.22 11.85 3.55
N SER A 279 -6.92 12.16 2.46
CA SER A 279 -7.04 11.32 1.28
C SER A 279 -6.22 11.94 0.15
N VAL A 280 -5.24 11.19 -0.36
CA VAL A 280 -4.37 11.64 -1.46
C VAL A 280 -4.39 10.60 -2.56
N THR A 281 -4.73 11.01 -3.78
CA THR A 281 -4.72 10.17 -4.98
C THR A 281 -3.80 10.77 -6.02
N GLY A 282 -3.03 9.93 -6.71
CA GLY A 282 -2.12 10.37 -7.78
C GLY A 282 -0.72 9.78 -7.65
N GLY A 283 0.21 10.28 -8.47
CA GLY A 283 1.61 9.85 -8.42
C GLY A 283 2.26 10.14 -7.07
N VAL A 284 3.13 9.24 -6.60
CA VAL A 284 3.92 9.48 -5.38
C VAL A 284 4.92 10.63 -5.64
N PRO A 285 4.88 11.73 -4.88
CA PRO A 285 5.84 12.83 -5.07
C PRO A 285 7.23 12.44 -4.52
N PRO A 286 8.31 13.07 -4.99
CA PRO A 286 9.61 12.98 -4.32
C PRO A 286 9.52 13.53 -2.89
N ALA A 287 10.23 12.91 -1.95
CA ALA A 287 10.29 13.36 -0.56
C ALA A 287 10.89 14.77 -0.41
N ALA A 288 10.43 15.53 0.58
CA ALA A 288 10.83 16.90 0.84
C ALA A 288 12.23 17.01 1.46
N GLU A 289 12.76 15.99 2.14
CA GLU A 289 14.20 15.97 2.49
C GLU A 289 15.11 15.82 1.27
N LEU A 290 14.57 15.41 0.10
CA LEU A 290 15.24 15.58 -1.20
C LEU A 290 15.03 16.99 -1.79
N ARG A 291 14.15 17.82 -1.21
CA ARG A 291 14.06 19.27 -1.48
C ARG A 291 15.04 20.01 -0.54
N LEU A 292 16.28 20.04 -1.00
CA LEU A 292 17.48 20.58 -0.39
C LEU A 292 17.30 22.02 0.14
N ASP A 293 17.11 22.19 1.45
CA ASP A 293 17.16 23.48 2.15
C ASP A 293 18.53 23.79 2.77
N ARG A 294 19.51 22.90 2.56
CA ARG A 294 20.93 23.13 2.87
C ARG A 294 21.75 22.75 1.65
N GLY A 295 22.47 23.74 1.11
CA GLY A 295 23.25 23.63 -0.12
C GLY A 295 23.93 22.28 -0.28
N HIS A 296 23.57 21.58 -1.35
CA HIS A 296 24.18 20.31 -1.71
C HIS A 296 25.68 20.52 -1.98
N ALA A 297 26.53 19.58 -1.57
CA ALA A 297 27.97 19.59 -1.89
C ALA A 297 28.28 19.44 -3.39
N ASP A 298 27.26 19.35 -4.25
CA ASP A 298 27.38 19.15 -5.70
C ASP A 298 26.39 20.06 -6.45
N PRO A 299 26.84 21.25 -6.91
CA PRO A 299 26.03 22.16 -7.72
C PRO A 299 25.52 21.56 -9.03
N ALA A 300 26.23 20.57 -9.61
CA ALA A 300 25.82 19.93 -10.85
C ALA A 300 24.61 19.03 -10.65
N ALA A 301 24.54 18.34 -9.51
CA ALA A 301 23.36 17.55 -9.13
C ALA A 301 22.12 18.43 -8.94
N ILE A 302 22.25 19.59 -8.28
CA ILE A 302 21.15 20.56 -8.12
C ILE A 302 20.68 21.08 -9.48
N ALA A 303 21.61 21.50 -10.34
CA ALA A 303 21.26 22.00 -11.67
C ALA A 303 20.53 20.93 -12.50
N THR A 304 20.99 19.67 -12.44
CA THR A 304 20.35 18.55 -13.14
C THR A 304 18.94 18.29 -12.61
N ALA A 305 18.77 18.21 -11.29
CA ALA A 305 17.46 17.98 -10.67
C ALA A 305 16.47 19.12 -11.00
N ALA A 306 16.94 20.37 -10.97
CA ALA A 306 16.11 21.53 -11.31
C ALA A 306 15.66 21.54 -12.79
N ILE A 307 16.52 21.08 -13.70
CA ILE A 307 16.18 20.93 -15.12
C ILE A 307 15.18 19.79 -15.33
N VAL A 308 15.36 18.66 -14.65
CA VAL A 308 14.44 17.51 -14.71
C VAL A 308 13.07 17.88 -14.15
N GLU A 309 12.99 18.58 -13.03
CA GLU A 309 11.70 18.97 -12.44
C GLU A 309 10.97 19.98 -13.34
N ARG A 310 11.69 20.94 -13.92
CA ARG A 310 11.10 21.86 -14.91
C ARG A 310 10.58 21.12 -16.15
N ALA A 311 11.33 20.13 -16.63
CA ALA A 311 10.90 19.29 -17.75
C ALA A 311 9.63 18.53 -17.39
N ARG A 312 9.53 18.04 -16.15
CA ARG A 312 8.35 17.35 -15.62
C ARG A 312 7.13 18.27 -15.56
N GLU A 313 7.26 19.47 -15.00
CA GLU A 313 6.16 20.45 -14.90
C GLU A 313 5.58 20.80 -16.29
N ILE A 314 6.46 21.00 -17.28
CA ILE A 314 6.06 21.24 -18.66
C ILE A 314 5.37 20.00 -19.23
N SER A 315 5.96 18.82 -19.04
CA SER A 315 5.38 17.57 -19.58
C SER A 315 4.02 17.22 -18.95
N GLN A 316 3.78 17.58 -17.69
CA GLN A 316 2.52 17.32 -16.98
C GLN A 316 1.36 18.22 -17.44
N SER A 317 1.67 19.40 -17.98
CA SER A 317 0.66 20.33 -18.48
C SER A 317 0.23 20.04 -19.92
N HIS A 318 0.85 19.05 -20.58
CA HIS A 318 0.55 18.67 -21.96
C HIS A 318 0.01 17.24 -22.02
N HIS A 319 -0.86 16.99 -23.00
CA HIS A 319 -1.33 15.63 -23.25
C HIS A 319 -0.18 14.77 -23.80
N PRO A 320 -0.09 13.47 -23.49
CA PRO A 320 0.97 12.60 -24.00
C PRO A 320 1.09 12.52 -25.53
N ASP A 321 0.02 12.90 -26.24
CA ASP A 321 -0.06 12.91 -27.71
C ASP A 321 0.20 14.29 -28.32
N ASP A 322 0.54 15.29 -27.49
CA ASP A 322 0.79 16.66 -27.95
C ASP A 322 2.26 16.86 -28.33
N ASP A 323 2.54 16.87 -29.63
CA ASP A 323 3.89 17.13 -30.16
C ASP A 323 4.41 18.52 -29.80
N ALA A 324 3.55 19.47 -29.40
CA ALA A 324 3.98 20.80 -28.95
C ALA A 324 4.82 20.74 -27.66
N VAL A 325 4.68 19.68 -26.85
CA VAL A 325 5.47 19.49 -25.63
C VAL A 325 6.97 19.44 -25.92
N VAL A 326 7.35 18.86 -27.06
CA VAL A 326 8.75 18.74 -27.50
C VAL A 326 9.37 20.12 -27.71
N HIS A 327 8.64 20.99 -28.39
CA HIS A 327 9.05 22.38 -28.62
C HIS A 327 9.03 23.21 -27.33
N ALA A 328 8.06 22.99 -26.45
CA ALA A 328 7.96 23.65 -25.15
C ALA A 328 9.14 23.28 -24.23
N LEU A 329 9.53 22.00 -24.20
CA LEU A 329 10.68 21.51 -23.46
C LEU A 329 11.98 22.12 -23.98
N ALA A 330 12.21 22.10 -25.29
CA ALA A 330 13.41 22.68 -25.90
C ALA A 330 13.52 24.20 -25.58
N ALA A 331 12.42 24.94 -25.69
CA ALA A 331 12.41 26.38 -25.45
C ALA A 331 12.57 26.76 -23.96
N SER A 332 11.99 25.99 -23.04
CA SER A 332 11.95 26.34 -21.62
C SER A 332 13.18 25.86 -20.85
N LEU A 333 13.72 24.69 -21.21
CA LEU A 333 14.92 24.15 -20.56
C LEU A 333 16.19 24.90 -20.96
N GLY A 334 16.21 25.50 -22.16
CA GLY A 334 17.32 26.34 -22.63
C GLY A 334 17.43 27.71 -21.97
N ARG A 335 16.42 28.11 -21.16
CA ARG A 335 16.42 29.42 -20.48
C ARG A 335 16.99 29.33 -19.06
N PRO A 336 17.90 30.24 -18.67
CA PRO A 336 18.33 30.37 -17.28
C PRO A 336 17.11 30.60 -16.39
N ALA A 337 16.92 29.72 -15.41
CA ALA A 337 15.98 30.00 -14.32
C ALA A 337 16.59 29.64 -12.98
N VAL A 338 16.16 30.39 -11.98
CA VAL A 338 16.60 30.25 -10.60
C VAL A 338 16.09 28.91 -10.07
N THR A 339 16.95 28.17 -9.38
CA THR A 339 16.60 26.90 -8.73
C THR A 339 15.60 27.15 -7.59
N PRO A 340 14.77 26.16 -7.20
CA PRO A 340 13.74 26.35 -6.17
C PRO A 340 14.25 26.88 -4.83
N ASP A 341 15.49 26.54 -4.48
CA ASP A 341 16.22 27.01 -3.28
C ASP A 341 16.75 28.46 -3.40
N ARG A 342 16.63 29.08 -4.58
CA ARG A 342 17.15 30.41 -4.94
C ARG A 342 18.66 30.56 -4.85
N LEU A 343 19.41 29.47 -4.83
CA LEU A 343 20.86 29.49 -4.66
C LEU A 343 21.63 29.46 -5.98
N LEU A 344 21.06 28.88 -7.04
CA LEU A 344 21.72 28.69 -8.33
C LEU A 344 20.82 29.11 -9.50
N GLN A 345 21.40 29.28 -10.68
CA GLN A 345 20.67 29.34 -11.94
C GLN A 345 21.06 28.13 -12.78
N ALA A 346 20.05 27.47 -13.35
CA ALA A 346 20.25 26.29 -14.19
C ALA A 346 19.52 26.44 -15.52
N TRP A 347 20.21 26.08 -16.61
CA TRP A 347 19.70 25.91 -17.96
C TRP A 347 20.44 24.78 -18.66
N ALA A 348 19.77 24.16 -19.64
CA ALA A 348 20.38 23.19 -20.53
C ALA A 348 21.00 23.90 -21.75
N THR A 349 22.19 23.49 -22.16
CA THR A 349 22.90 24.09 -23.30
C THR A 349 22.64 23.35 -24.62
N ASP A 350 22.33 22.06 -24.57
CA ASP A 350 21.98 21.23 -25.72
C ASP A 350 20.76 20.37 -25.36
N VAL A 351 19.56 20.78 -25.80
CA VAL A 351 18.32 20.06 -25.54
C VAL A 351 17.96 19.24 -26.77
N LYS A 352 18.20 17.94 -26.69
CA LYS A 352 17.79 16.96 -27.71
C LYS A 352 16.69 16.07 -27.15
N THR A 353 15.53 16.14 -27.76
CA THR A 353 14.38 15.30 -27.43
C THR A 353 14.35 14.11 -28.38
N GLN A 354 14.68 12.93 -27.87
CA GLN A 354 14.59 11.68 -28.62
C GLN A 354 13.70 10.71 -27.86
N ILE A 355 12.62 10.29 -28.49
CA ILE A 355 11.82 9.16 -28.00
C ILE A 355 12.40 7.92 -28.66
N GLY A 356 13.02 7.06 -27.84
CA GLY A 356 13.52 5.77 -28.31
C GLY A 356 12.39 4.92 -28.88
N GLN A 357 12.68 4.11 -29.90
CA GLN A 357 11.66 3.35 -30.65
C GLN A 357 10.80 2.47 -29.75
N HIS A 358 11.40 1.78 -28.79
CA HIS A 358 10.70 0.99 -27.76
C HIS A 358 9.69 1.81 -26.93
N HIS A 359 10.03 3.06 -26.57
CA HIS A 359 9.10 3.93 -25.83
C HIS A 359 7.96 4.44 -26.71
N ARG A 360 8.22 4.68 -28.00
CA ARG A 360 7.19 5.08 -28.96
C ARG A 360 6.17 3.95 -29.16
N GLU A 361 6.65 2.72 -29.31
CA GLU A 361 5.81 1.52 -29.39
C GLU A 361 4.96 1.34 -28.12
N HIS A 362 5.57 1.54 -26.95
CA HIS A 362 4.86 1.46 -25.68
C HIS A 362 3.78 2.54 -25.52
N LEU A 363 4.06 3.79 -25.91
CA LEU A 363 3.08 4.88 -25.89
C LEU A 363 1.92 4.61 -26.85
N ASN A 364 2.20 4.10 -28.05
CA ASN A 364 1.19 3.71 -29.03
C ASN A 364 0.30 2.55 -28.52
N ALA A 365 0.89 1.58 -27.82
CA ALA A 365 0.15 0.48 -27.20
C ALA A 365 -0.80 1.01 -26.10
N LEU A 366 -0.32 1.92 -25.25
CA LEU A 366 -1.14 2.56 -24.22
C LEU A 366 -2.27 3.43 -24.81
N ALA A 367 -1.99 4.19 -25.87
CA ALA A 367 -3.00 4.96 -26.57
C ALA A 367 -4.09 4.06 -27.18
N THR A 368 -3.69 2.91 -27.74
CA THR A 368 -4.61 1.91 -28.27
C THR A 368 -5.49 1.30 -27.18
N LEU A 369 -4.92 0.92 -26.04
CA LEU A 369 -5.67 0.40 -24.89
C LEU A 369 -6.69 1.44 -24.35
N ARG A 370 -6.31 2.72 -24.26
CA ARG A 370 -7.24 3.78 -23.84
C ARG A 370 -8.42 3.92 -24.81
N ARG A 371 -8.16 3.92 -26.12
CA ARG A 371 -9.23 3.96 -27.14
C ARG A 371 -10.16 2.75 -27.01
N GLN A 372 -9.61 1.55 -26.79
CA GLN A 372 -10.41 0.34 -26.59
C GLN A 372 -11.27 0.41 -25.32
N GLN A 373 -10.70 0.87 -24.20
CA GLN A 373 -11.44 1.04 -22.95
C GLN A 373 -12.59 2.06 -23.12
N GLN A 374 -12.32 3.19 -23.75
CA GLN A 374 -13.33 4.22 -24.00
C GLN A 374 -14.47 3.69 -24.88
N LEU A 375 -14.15 2.92 -25.93
CA LEU A 375 -15.15 2.25 -26.77
C LEU A 375 -15.97 1.24 -25.97
N GLN A 376 -15.35 0.46 -25.08
CA GLN A 376 -16.05 -0.50 -24.23
C GLN A 376 -16.99 0.19 -23.24
N GLU A 377 -16.54 1.26 -22.59
CA GLU A 377 -17.36 2.07 -21.69
C GLU A 377 -18.57 2.66 -22.42
N GLN A 378 -18.37 3.19 -23.63
CA GLN A 378 -19.46 3.66 -24.48
C GLN A 378 -20.44 2.55 -24.87
N ARG A 379 -19.94 1.34 -25.19
CA ARG A 379 -20.81 0.18 -25.48
C ARG A 379 -21.66 -0.20 -24.27
N ILE A 380 -21.06 -0.27 -23.07
CA ILE A 380 -21.79 -0.58 -21.84
C ILE A 380 -22.80 0.52 -21.52
N ALA A 381 -22.44 1.79 -21.69
CA ALA A 381 -23.35 2.92 -21.50
C ALA A 381 -24.53 2.84 -22.47
N ASN A 382 -24.28 2.56 -23.75
CA ASN A 382 -25.32 2.37 -24.76
C ASN A 382 -26.23 1.18 -24.39
N GLN A 383 -25.67 0.04 -24.01
CA GLN A 383 -26.46 -1.12 -23.56
C GLN A 383 -27.36 -0.77 -22.36
N ARG A 384 -26.89 0.03 -21.41
CA ARG A 384 -27.71 0.50 -20.28
C ARG A 384 -28.85 1.42 -20.75
N VAL A 385 -28.57 2.34 -21.67
CA VAL A 385 -29.59 3.22 -22.27
C VAL A 385 -30.64 2.40 -23.03
N VAL A 386 -30.22 1.41 -23.83
CA VAL A 386 -31.15 0.52 -24.56
C VAL A 386 -31.99 -0.29 -23.59
N ARG A 387 -31.41 -0.83 -22.52
CA ARG A 387 -32.16 -1.58 -21.50
C ARG A 387 -33.18 -0.69 -20.77
N ALA A 388 -32.82 0.54 -20.44
CA ALA A 388 -33.73 1.50 -19.82
C ALA A 388 -34.86 1.87 -20.78
N TYR A 389 -34.54 2.23 -22.03
CA TYR A 389 -35.56 2.52 -23.05
C TYR A 389 -36.52 1.34 -23.25
N LEU A 390 -36.00 0.11 -23.41
CA LEU A 390 -36.84 -1.07 -23.58
C LEU A 390 -37.69 -1.38 -22.34
N GLY A 391 -37.14 -1.20 -21.13
CA GLY A 391 -37.87 -1.48 -19.89
C GLY A 391 -38.92 -0.43 -19.54
N ASP A 392 -38.54 0.84 -19.64
CA ASP A 392 -39.29 1.95 -19.06
C ASP A 392 -40.28 2.59 -20.05
N GLU A 393 -40.01 2.49 -21.37
CA GLU A 393 -40.84 3.10 -22.41
C GLU A 393 -41.54 2.07 -23.32
N VAL A 394 -40.94 0.89 -23.53
CA VAL A 394 -41.43 -0.07 -24.53
C VAL A 394 -42.24 -1.19 -23.89
N LEU A 395 -41.63 -1.90 -22.94
CA LEU A 395 -42.20 -3.11 -22.36
C LEU A 395 -43.05 -2.84 -21.12
N THR A 396 -43.26 -1.58 -20.75
CA THR A 396 -44.03 -1.11 -19.58
C THR A 396 -45.42 -1.71 -19.53
N ASP A 397 -46.10 -1.77 -20.68
CA ASP A 397 -47.40 -2.40 -20.84
C ASP A 397 -47.59 -2.91 -22.29
N VAL A 398 -48.67 -3.67 -22.49
CA VAL A 398 -49.01 -4.27 -23.79
C VAL A 398 -49.23 -3.20 -24.87
N GLY A 399 -49.89 -2.08 -24.53
CA GLY A 399 -50.16 -0.98 -25.45
C GLY A 399 -48.87 -0.29 -25.91
N SER A 400 -47.97 0.01 -24.97
CA SER A 400 -46.65 0.59 -25.25
C SER A 400 -45.81 -0.32 -26.16
N THR A 401 -45.88 -1.63 -25.96
CA THR A 401 -45.18 -2.63 -26.79
C THR A 401 -45.77 -2.69 -28.21
N VAL A 402 -47.10 -2.64 -28.34
CA VAL A 402 -47.80 -2.64 -29.64
C VAL A 402 -47.50 -1.37 -30.43
N VAL A 403 -47.54 -0.20 -29.79
CA VAL A 403 -47.19 1.08 -30.41
C VAL A 403 -45.73 1.08 -30.87
N TRP A 404 -44.82 0.56 -30.04
CA TRP A 404 -43.40 0.44 -30.39
C TRP A 404 -43.15 -0.48 -31.59
N TRP A 405 -43.89 -1.59 -31.69
CA TRP A 405 -43.81 -2.52 -32.82
C TRP A 405 -44.37 -1.89 -34.09
N LEU A 406 -45.54 -1.25 -34.00
CA LEU A 406 -46.18 -0.60 -35.15
C LEU A 406 -45.35 0.59 -35.66
N ALA A 407 -44.75 1.38 -34.77
CA ALA A 407 -43.87 2.49 -35.14
C ALA A 407 -42.61 2.06 -35.92
N ARG A 408 -42.25 0.76 -35.88
CA ARG A 408 -41.15 0.19 -36.65
C ARG A 408 -41.61 -0.58 -37.89
N ASN A 409 -42.90 -0.91 -37.96
CA ASN A 409 -43.52 -1.69 -39.02
C ASN A 409 -44.83 -1.00 -39.44
N GLU A 410 -44.71 0.26 -39.87
CA GLU A 410 -45.85 1.18 -40.04
C GLU A 410 -46.93 0.66 -41.02
N GLU A 411 -46.57 -0.22 -41.94
CA GLU A 411 -47.48 -0.81 -42.95
C GLU A 411 -48.10 -2.14 -42.51
N GLU A 412 -47.66 -2.73 -41.39
CA GLU A 412 -48.02 -4.10 -40.95
C GLU A 412 -49.10 -4.11 -39.86
N VAL A 413 -50.14 -3.30 -40.02
CA VAL A 413 -51.20 -3.14 -39.01
C VAL A 413 -51.92 -4.47 -38.71
N ARG A 414 -52.28 -5.24 -39.75
CA ARG A 414 -53.02 -6.50 -39.58
C ARG A 414 -52.20 -7.57 -38.86
N GLU A 415 -50.92 -7.67 -39.21
CA GLU A 415 -49.97 -8.58 -38.57
C GLU A 415 -49.67 -8.17 -37.11
N THR A 416 -49.60 -6.86 -36.85
CA THR A 416 -49.49 -6.34 -35.48
C THR A 416 -50.67 -6.77 -34.60
N VAL A 417 -51.90 -6.75 -35.14
CA VAL A 417 -53.10 -7.23 -34.43
C VAL A 417 -53.01 -8.73 -34.11
N ASP A 418 -52.54 -9.53 -35.06
CA ASP A 418 -52.35 -10.98 -34.87
C ASP A 418 -51.24 -11.29 -33.83
N LEU A 419 -50.28 -10.37 -33.64
CA LEU A 419 -49.17 -10.50 -32.68
C LEU A 419 -49.48 -10.01 -31.27
N ILE A 420 -50.64 -9.39 -31.01
CA ILE A 420 -50.98 -8.80 -29.71
C ILE A 420 -50.80 -9.79 -28.56
N GLY A 421 -51.23 -11.04 -28.73
CA GLY A 421 -51.06 -12.09 -27.71
C GLY A 421 -49.59 -12.43 -27.40
N THR A 422 -48.71 -12.37 -28.41
CA THR A 422 -47.27 -12.60 -28.24
C THR A 422 -46.59 -11.41 -27.58
N LEU A 423 -46.95 -10.18 -27.98
CA LEU A 423 -46.43 -8.94 -27.38
C LEU A 423 -46.89 -8.79 -25.91
N ALA A 424 -48.12 -9.20 -25.60
CA ALA A 424 -48.62 -9.23 -24.22
C ALA A 424 -47.81 -10.17 -23.32
N ARG A 425 -47.43 -11.35 -23.83
CA ARG A 425 -46.53 -12.28 -23.11
C ARG A 425 -45.13 -11.69 -22.90
N LEU A 426 -44.59 -11.01 -23.91
CA LEU A 426 -43.26 -10.40 -23.83
C LEU A 426 -43.22 -9.29 -22.78
N SER A 427 -44.21 -8.40 -22.76
CA SER A 427 -44.34 -7.34 -21.75
C SER A 427 -44.56 -7.94 -20.35
N ALA A 428 -45.45 -8.92 -20.20
CA ALA A 428 -45.68 -9.57 -18.90
C ALA A 428 -44.41 -10.25 -18.36
N ALA A 429 -43.67 -10.96 -19.22
CA ALA A 429 -42.39 -11.58 -18.85
C ALA A 429 -41.32 -10.54 -18.47
N ALA A 430 -41.24 -9.41 -19.20
CA ALA A 430 -40.28 -8.34 -18.90
C ALA A 430 -40.55 -7.67 -17.54
N ASN A 431 -41.81 -7.64 -17.09
CA ASN A 431 -42.21 -7.05 -15.82
C ASN A 431 -42.34 -8.07 -14.66
N ASN A 432 -42.03 -9.35 -14.89
CA ASN A 432 -42.26 -10.44 -13.94
C ASN A 432 -43.72 -10.55 -13.47
N GLN A 433 -44.68 -10.40 -14.38
CA GLN A 433 -46.12 -10.44 -14.12
C GLN A 433 -46.80 -11.53 -14.95
N GLU A 434 -47.99 -11.95 -14.53
CA GLU A 434 -48.87 -12.77 -15.37
C GLU A 434 -49.48 -11.92 -16.49
N VAL A 435 -49.85 -12.56 -17.61
CA VAL A 435 -50.55 -11.85 -18.69
C VAL A 435 -51.91 -11.38 -18.18
N ASP A 436 -52.19 -10.10 -18.39
CA ASP A 436 -53.47 -9.45 -18.06
C ASP A 436 -54.64 -10.26 -18.61
N GLU A 437 -55.70 -10.37 -17.81
CA GLU A 437 -56.90 -11.13 -18.12
C GLU A 437 -57.53 -10.69 -19.46
N LEU A 438 -57.41 -9.41 -19.81
CA LEU A 438 -57.88 -8.87 -21.09
C LEU A 438 -57.23 -9.53 -22.31
N PHE A 439 -55.95 -9.90 -22.23
CA PHE A 439 -55.20 -10.45 -23.37
C PHE A 439 -55.00 -11.97 -23.28
N ARG A 440 -55.40 -12.61 -22.18
CA ARG A 440 -55.19 -14.04 -21.93
C ARG A 440 -55.82 -14.95 -22.99
N HIS A 441 -56.96 -14.53 -23.56
CA HIS A 441 -57.64 -15.26 -24.64
C HIS A 441 -56.94 -15.18 -26.00
N LEU A 442 -56.01 -14.24 -26.18
CA LEU A 442 -55.21 -14.06 -27.40
C LEU A 442 -53.85 -14.77 -27.32
N VAL A 443 -53.49 -15.28 -26.13
CA VAL A 443 -52.24 -16.02 -25.93
C VAL A 443 -52.38 -17.43 -26.53
N PRO A 444 -51.55 -17.80 -27.52
CA PRO A 444 -51.62 -19.14 -28.11
C PRO A 444 -51.23 -20.21 -27.08
N GLU A 445 -52.11 -21.19 -26.82
CA GLU A 445 -51.86 -22.30 -25.87
C GLU A 445 -50.74 -23.26 -26.31
N ASN A 446 -50.38 -23.29 -27.61
CA ASN A 446 -49.30 -24.12 -28.15
C ASN A 446 -48.59 -23.41 -29.31
N ALA A 447 -47.54 -22.64 -29.01
CA ALA A 447 -46.63 -22.16 -30.04
C ALA A 447 -45.50 -23.18 -30.23
N ALA A 448 -45.59 -24.01 -31.29
CA ALA A 448 -44.44 -24.80 -31.73
C ALA A 448 -43.29 -23.87 -32.15
N PRO A 449 -42.02 -24.20 -31.85
CA PRO A 449 -40.89 -23.37 -32.23
C PRO A 449 -40.79 -23.31 -33.77
N ARG A 450 -40.98 -22.12 -34.35
CA ARG A 450 -40.62 -21.86 -35.74
C ARG A 450 -39.10 -22.03 -35.90
N PRO A 451 -38.61 -22.66 -36.98
CA PRO A 451 -37.17 -22.72 -37.25
C PRO A 451 -36.60 -21.30 -37.31
N ALA A 452 -35.52 -21.08 -36.57
CA ALA A 452 -34.85 -19.79 -36.47
C ALA A 452 -34.25 -19.40 -37.84
N VAL A 453 -34.97 -18.56 -38.56
CA VAL A 453 -34.30 -17.62 -39.47
C VAL A 453 -33.57 -16.64 -38.55
N PRO A 454 -32.24 -16.46 -38.66
CA PRO A 454 -31.56 -15.46 -37.85
C PRO A 454 -32.22 -14.11 -38.15
N PRO A 455 -32.76 -13.41 -37.13
CA PRO A 455 -33.27 -12.07 -37.35
C PRO A 455 -32.10 -11.20 -37.84
N PRO A 456 -32.33 -10.23 -38.74
CA PRO A 456 -31.39 -9.14 -38.93
C PRO A 456 -30.94 -8.61 -37.57
N SER A 457 -29.67 -8.22 -37.43
CA SER A 457 -29.17 -7.62 -36.19
C SER A 457 -29.82 -6.24 -36.01
N PHE A 458 -31.02 -6.21 -35.41
CA PHE A 458 -31.88 -5.03 -35.31
C PHE A 458 -31.45 -4.03 -34.23
N PHE A 459 -30.38 -4.33 -33.50
CA PHE A 459 -29.76 -3.43 -32.52
C PHE A 459 -28.24 -3.36 -32.74
N THR A 460 -27.86 -2.92 -33.94
CA THR A 460 -26.52 -2.41 -34.21
C THR A 460 -26.71 -0.94 -34.63
N PRO A 461 -26.21 0.06 -33.87
CA PRO A 461 -25.96 1.36 -34.49
C PRO A 461 -25.01 1.11 -35.68
N PRO A 462 -25.02 1.95 -36.73
CA PRO A 462 -24.16 1.73 -37.89
C PRO A 462 -22.73 1.51 -37.40
N GLU A 463 -22.15 0.34 -37.71
CA GLU A 463 -20.71 0.22 -37.56
C GLU A 463 -20.07 1.36 -38.36
N PRO A 464 -19.04 2.04 -37.83
CA PRO A 464 -18.35 3.01 -38.63
C PRO A 464 -17.91 2.29 -39.90
N ALA A 465 -18.29 2.84 -41.06
CA ALA A 465 -18.00 2.28 -42.37
C ALA A 465 -16.50 2.22 -42.70
N PHE A 466 -15.66 2.52 -41.70
CA PHE A 466 -14.23 2.66 -41.80
C PHE A 466 -13.55 2.13 -40.55
N PHE A 467 -12.46 1.41 -40.76
CA PHE A 467 -11.48 1.15 -39.72
C PHE A 467 -10.25 2.00 -39.98
N VAL A 468 -9.67 2.51 -38.89
CA VAL A 468 -8.38 3.20 -38.93
C VAL A 468 -7.32 2.16 -38.67
N ASP A 469 -6.45 1.94 -39.65
CA ASP A 469 -5.36 0.98 -39.50
C ASP A 469 -4.25 1.52 -38.58
N ALA A 470 -3.22 0.70 -38.33
CA ALA A 470 -2.08 1.06 -37.49
C ALA A 470 -1.28 2.27 -38.00
N ALA A 471 -1.53 2.74 -39.22
CA ALA A 471 -0.92 3.91 -39.84
C ALA A 471 -1.82 5.17 -39.79
N GLY A 472 -3.06 5.07 -39.32
CA GLY A 472 -3.95 6.23 -39.16
C GLY A 472 -4.82 6.53 -40.39
N GLU A 473 -4.84 5.68 -41.41
CA GLU A 473 -5.69 5.89 -42.60
C GLU A 473 -7.07 5.24 -42.46
N VAL A 474 -8.08 5.96 -42.95
CA VAL A 474 -9.50 5.63 -42.85
C VAL A 474 -9.91 4.79 -44.08
N ASN A 475 -9.96 3.47 -43.94
CA ASN A 475 -10.25 2.54 -45.05
C ASN A 475 -11.68 2.01 -45.01
N PRO A 476 -12.43 2.00 -46.14
CA PRO A 476 -13.79 1.46 -46.16
C PRO A 476 -13.79 -0.06 -45.95
N ALA A 477 -14.75 -0.55 -45.17
CA ALA A 477 -14.90 -1.98 -44.89
C ALA A 477 -15.25 -2.77 -46.17
N ALA A 478 -14.25 -3.39 -46.80
CA ALA A 478 -14.48 -4.46 -47.75
C ALA A 478 -15.04 -5.66 -46.98
N ALA A 479 -16.24 -6.11 -47.37
CA ALA A 479 -16.90 -7.27 -46.81
C ALA A 479 -16.13 -8.55 -47.17
N ASP A 480 -15.13 -8.90 -46.38
CA ASP A 480 -14.49 -10.21 -46.49
C ASP A 480 -15.16 -11.18 -45.51
N ARG A 481 -15.84 -12.18 -46.09
CA ARG A 481 -16.53 -13.22 -45.33
C ARG A 481 -15.49 -14.24 -44.88
N GLY A 482 -15.33 -14.36 -43.56
CA GLY A 482 -14.93 -15.62 -42.93
C GLY A 482 -13.44 -15.92 -42.94
N THR A 483 -12.68 -15.22 -42.10
CA THR A 483 -11.42 -15.74 -41.57
C THR A 483 -11.54 -15.83 -40.06
N LYS A 484 -11.45 -17.05 -39.51
CA LYS A 484 -11.26 -17.25 -38.07
C LYS A 484 -10.01 -16.47 -37.69
N VAL A 485 -10.17 -15.43 -36.86
CA VAL A 485 -9.02 -14.77 -36.24
C VAL A 485 -8.36 -15.80 -35.36
N ASP A 486 -7.16 -16.20 -35.75
CA ASP A 486 -6.37 -17.14 -35.02
C ASP A 486 -5.73 -16.41 -33.83
N LEU A 487 -6.27 -16.65 -32.63
CA LEU A 487 -5.81 -16.02 -31.39
C LEU A 487 -4.55 -16.70 -30.83
N LEU A 488 -4.07 -17.75 -31.49
CA LEU A 488 -2.89 -18.48 -31.10
C LEU A 488 -1.62 -17.78 -31.64
N PRO A 489 -0.53 -17.73 -30.84
CA PRO A 489 0.76 -17.19 -31.25
C PRO A 489 1.26 -17.73 -32.60
N ASP A 490 2.11 -16.94 -33.26
CA ASP A 490 2.69 -17.29 -34.56
C ASP A 490 3.46 -18.63 -34.46
N PRO A 491 3.05 -19.66 -35.22
CA PRO A 491 3.71 -20.97 -35.20
C PRO A 491 5.10 -20.98 -35.83
N ASP A 492 5.46 -19.99 -36.66
CA ASP A 492 6.78 -19.93 -37.31
C ASP A 492 7.84 -19.23 -36.43
N ASP A 493 7.44 -18.64 -35.30
CA ASP A 493 8.38 -18.14 -34.29
C ASP A 493 8.89 -19.30 -33.41
N ALA A 494 10.20 -19.56 -33.49
CA ALA A 494 10.87 -20.64 -32.76
C ALA A 494 10.69 -20.55 -31.22
N GLN A 495 10.43 -19.35 -30.67
CA GLN A 495 10.17 -19.17 -29.24
C GLN A 495 8.82 -19.76 -28.78
N ASN A 496 7.88 -19.99 -29.71
CA ASN A 496 6.53 -20.48 -29.40
C ASN A 496 6.41 -22.01 -29.42
N SER A 497 7.50 -22.73 -29.72
CA SER A 497 7.53 -24.20 -29.69
C SER A 497 7.18 -24.78 -28.31
N LEU A 498 7.67 -24.18 -27.23
CA LEU A 498 7.33 -24.60 -25.86
C LEU A 498 5.85 -24.36 -25.53
N PHE A 499 5.28 -23.27 -26.04
CA PHE A 499 3.86 -22.94 -25.87
C PHE A 499 2.96 -23.96 -26.57
N GLY A 500 3.28 -24.30 -27.82
CA GLY A 500 2.59 -25.36 -28.57
C GLY A 500 2.64 -26.72 -27.85
N HIS A 501 3.79 -27.07 -27.29
CA HIS A 501 3.96 -28.33 -26.56
C HIS A 501 3.10 -28.38 -25.29
N GLN A 502 3.05 -27.31 -24.51
CA GLN A 502 2.22 -27.23 -23.31
C GLN A 502 0.71 -27.27 -23.61
N LEU A 503 0.29 -26.70 -24.74
CA LEU A 503 -1.10 -26.74 -25.19
C LEU A 503 -1.52 -28.14 -25.63
N ALA A 504 -0.63 -28.84 -26.34
CA ALA A 504 -0.84 -30.24 -26.70
C ALA A 504 -0.94 -31.13 -25.45
N ASP A 505 -0.04 -30.96 -24.48
CA ASP A 505 -0.03 -31.72 -23.23
C ASP A 505 -1.28 -31.47 -22.36
N LEU A 506 -1.80 -30.25 -22.40
CA LEU A 506 -3.06 -29.90 -21.73
C LEU A 506 -4.24 -30.57 -22.43
N ALA A 507 -4.31 -30.51 -23.76
CA ALA A 507 -5.37 -31.15 -24.54
C ALA A 507 -5.38 -32.68 -24.34
N GLU A 508 -4.20 -33.32 -24.33
CA GLU A 508 -4.04 -34.76 -24.10
C GLU A 508 -4.56 -35.18 -22.71
N ARG A 509 -4.17 -34.44 -21.66
CA ARG A 509 -4.62 -34.71 -20.28
C ARG A 509 -6.12 -34.58 -20.08
N HIS A 510 -6.78 -33.81 -20.94
CA HIS A 510 -8.23 -33.63 -20.93
C HIS A 510 -8.96 -34.49 -21.97
N GLY A 511 -8.28 -35.48 -22.56
CA GLY A 511 -8.89 -36.46 -23.46
C GLY A 511 -9.19 -35.94 -24.87
N HIS A 512 -8.56 -34.84 -25.27
CA HIS A 512 -8.70 -34.23 -26.59
C HIS A 512 -7.46 -34.50 -27.45
N SER A 513 -7.17 -35.79 -27.70
CA SER A 513 -5.97 -36.22 -28.45
C SER A 513 -5.92 -35.67 -29.88
N ASP A 514 -7.06 -35.54 -30.56
CA ASP A 514 -7.13 -34.96 -31.91
C ASP A 514 -6.68 -33.49 -31.92
N LEU A 515 -7.07 -32.73 -30.90
CA LEU A 515 -6.69 -31.32 -30.74
C LEU A 515 -5.22 -31.19 -30.30
N ALA A 516 -4.74 -32.13 -29.48
CA ALA A 516 -3.34 -32.20 -29.09
C ALA A 516 -2.43 -32.42 -30.30
N GLN A 517 -2.82 -33.33 -31.20
CA GLN A 517 -2.13 -33.58 -32.47
C GLN A 517 -2.10 -32.32 -33.36
N GLU A 518 -3.23 -31.61 -33.47
CA GLU A 518 -3.33 -30.36 -34.24
C GLU A 518 -2.36 -29.29 -33.72
N TYR A 519 -2.20 -29.16 -32.39
CA TYR A 519 -1.23 -28.22 -31.81
C TYR A 519 0.23 -28.66 -32.00
N ARG A 520 0.51 -29.97 -31.91
CA ARG A 520 1.87 -30.48 -32.19
C ARG A 520 2.30 -30.23 -33.63
N GLU A 521 1.40 -30.47 -34.58
CA GLU A 521 1.64 -30.23 -36.01
C GLU A 521 1.78 -28.75 -36.30
N ARG A 522 0.91 -27.92 -35.73
CA ARG A 522 0.93 -26.47 -35.90
C ARG A 522 2.24 -25.84 -35.43
N TYR A 523 2.75 -26.20 -34.26
CA TYR A 523 3.97 -25.62 -33.69
C TYR A 523 5.23 -26.44 -33.94
N ARG A 524 5.14 -27.47 -34.80
CA ARG A 524 6.25 -28.38 -35.16
C ARG A 524 6.98 -28.96 -33.94
N THR A 525 6.24 -29.28 -32.87
CA THR A 525 6.83 -29.81 -31.64
C THR A 525 7.00 -31.32 -31.77
N VAL A 526 8.22 -31.82 -31.58
CA VAL A 526 8.52 -33.26 -31.62
C VAL A 526 8.29 -33.85 -30.23
N ASP A 527 7.51 -34.92 -30.13
CA ASP A 527 7.40 -35.68 -28.89
C ASP A 527 8.77 -36.30 -28.56
N ALA A 528 9.32 -35.95 -27.38
CA ALA A 528 10.48 -36.63 -26.82
C ALA A 528 10.13 -38.04 -26.29
N THR A 529 8.92 -38.54 -26.54
CA THR A 529 8.45 -39.86 -26.12
C THR A 529 7.92 -40.63 -27.34
N GLY A 530 8.73 -41.54 -27.86
CA GLY A 530 8.30 -42.53 -28.86
C GLY A 530 7.15 -43.42 -28.35
N PRO A 531 6.52 -44.21 -29.25
CA PRO A 531 5.25 -44.88 -28.97
C PRO A 531 5.40 -45.90 -27.84
N SER A 532 4.54 -45.78 -26.82
CA SER A 532 4.39 -46.77 -25.76
C SER A 532 3.72 -48.03 -26.34
N GLY A 533 4.55 -48.91 -26.89
CA GLY A 533 4.18 -50.30 -27.12
C GLY A 533 3.94 -51.02 -25.80
N SER A 534 2.71 -51.50 -25.63
CA SER A 534 2.26 -52.54 -24.69
C SER A 534 3.37 -53.44 -24.14
N ALA A 535 3.54 -53.45 -22.81
CA ALA A 535 3.97 -54.64 -22.07
C ALA A 535 3.48 -54.58 -20.62
N ALA A 536 2.71 -55.61 -20.24
CA ALA A 536 2.32 -55.93 -18.88
C ALA A 536 3.57 -56.20 -17.98
N PRO A 537 3.43 -56.12 -16.64
CA PRO A 537 4.58 -56.06 -15.74
C PRO A 537 5.19 -57.46 -15.52
N PRO A 538 6.53 -57.60 -15.46
CA PRO A 538 7.14 -58.74 -14.81
C PRO A 538 7.39 -58.45 -13.33
N GLU A 539 6.66 -59.22 -12.54
CA GLU A 539 7.04 -59.94 -11.33
C GLU A 539 8.41 -59.67 -10.67
N GLU A 540 8.31 -59.55 -9.35
CA GLU A 540 9.37 -59.69 -8.36
C GLU A 540 10.22 -60.97 -8.52
N GLN A 541 11.51 -60.83 -8.14
CA GLN A 541 12.30 -61.76 -7.31
C GLN A 541 13.73 -61.20 -7.27
N GLY A 542 14.38 -60.86 -6.17
CA GLY A 542 14.16 -60.92 -4.72
C GLY A 542 15.49 -60.39 -4.10
N GLY A 543 15.63 -59.97 -2.85
CA GLY A 543 14.75 -59.93 -1.71
C GLY A 543 15.52 -59.34 -0.51
N PHE A 544 14.73 -58.85 0.46
CA PHE A 544 14.87 -59.14 1.90
C PHE A 544 16.13 -58.58 2.61
N PHE A 545 16.04 -57.64 3.55
CA PHE A 545 15.21 -57.59 4.76
C PHE A 545 14.89 -56.14 5.14
N GLY A 546 13.68 -55.91 5.67
CA GLY A 546 13.32 -54.65 6.32
C GLY A 546 13.70 -54.60 7.80
N HIS A 547 13.79 -53.40 8.35
CA HIS A 547 13.09 -52.98 9.57
C HIS A 547 13.35 -51.49 9.82
N GLU A 548 12.30 -50.83 10.32
CA GLU A 548 12.24 -49.45 10.81
C GLU A 548 12.96 -49.32 12.19
N PRO A 549 12.93 -48.13 12.84
CA PRO A 549 14.09 -47.33 13.26
C PRO A 549 14.48 -47.56 14.74
N PRO A 550 15.44 -46.77 15.30
CA PRO A 550 15.33 -46.47 16.73
C PRO A 550 15.54 -44.99 17.09
N SER A 551 14.48 -44.46 17.71
CA SER A 551 14.39 -43.84 19.04
C SER A 551 15.68 -43.45 19.79
N ALA A 552 15.61 -42.26 20.39
CA ALA A 552 16.51 -41.71 21.40
C ALA A 552 16.45 -42.45 22.75
N GLU A 553 17.60 -42.66 23.39
CA GLU A 553 17.96 -42.17 24.74
C GLU A 553 19.36 -42.69 25.20
N PRO A 554 20.00 -42.07 26.23
CA PRO A 554 21.46 -42.05 26.47
C PRO A 554 21.96 -43.17 27.40
N PRO A 555 23.29 -43.35 27.59
CA PRO A 555 23.82 -43.07 28.94
C PRO A 555 25.35 -42.73 29.08
N THR A 556 25.67 -42.02 30.17
CA THR A 556 26.81 -42.16 31.11
C THR A 556 28.28 -42.29 30.66
N GLY A 557 29.11 -41.37 31.16
CA GLY A 557 30.11 -41.71 32.20
C GLY A 557 31.56 -42.04 31.80
N ASN A 558 32.46 -41.12 32.17
CA ASN A 558 33.86 -41.28 32.61
C ASN A 558 34.97 -41.80 31.66
N GLY A 559 36.00 -40.95 31.53
CA GLY A 559 37.39 -41.36 31.79
C GLY A 559 38.41 -41.09 30.69
N GLY A 560 39.40 -40.24 30.98
CA GLY A 560 40.74 -40.33 30.37
C GLY A 560 41.26 -39.08 29.66
N ALA A 561 41.98 -38.24 30.40
CA ALA A 561 43.08 -37.41 29.85
C ALA A 561 44.25 -38.35 29.43
N PRO A 562 45.23 -37.94 28.60
CA PRO A 562 46.21 -36.96 29.07
C PRO A 562 46.85 -36.01 28.02
N SER A 563 47.36 -34.89 28.56
CA SER A 563 48.65 -34.21 28.28
C SER A 563 48.95 -33.53 26.93
N TYR A 564 49.15 -32.22 27.04
CA TYR A 564 50.02 -31.33 26.25
C TYR A 564 51.49 -31.81 26.19
N PRO A 565 52.29 -31.32 25.22
CA PRO A 565 53.17 -30.19 25.55
C PRO A 565 53.28 -29.10 24.46
N ASP A 566 53.28 -27.87 24.96
CA ASP A 566 54.19 -26.73 24.71
C ASP A 566 54.58 -26.26 23.30
N ALA A 567 54.39 -24.94 23.18
CA ALA A 567 55.03 -24.02 22.25
C ALA A 567 56.56 -23.98 22.40
N PRO A 568 57.23 -23.19 21.54
CA PRO A 568 58.05 -22.16 22.12
C PRO A 568 57.88 -20.77 21.47
N ASP A 569 58.02 -19.78 22.35
CA ASP A 569 58.21 -18.36 22.10
C ASP A 569 59.34 -18.04 21.11
N ARG A 570 59.26 -16.84 20.50
CA ARG A 570 60.40 -15.90 20.51
C ARG A 570 59.99 -14.45 20.25
N GLU A 571 60.50 -13.62 21.14
CA GLU A 571 60.37 -12.17 21.27
C GLU A 571 61.15 -11.34 20.23
N ALA A 572 60.69 -10.10 20.10
CA ALA A 572 61.38 -8.81 20.05
C ALA A 572 62.52 -8.53 19.04
N GLY A 573 62.35 -7.42 18.31
CA GLY A 573 63.39 -6.65 17.64
C GLY A 573 62.89 -5.24 17.31
N SER A 574 63.61 -4.24 17.80
CA SER A 574 63.36 -2.80 17.85
C SER A 574 63.83 -2.02 16.62
N GLU A 575 63.46 -0.72 16.58
CA GLU A 575 63.96 0.38 15.72
C GLU A 575 63.46 0.36 14.26
N ASP A 576 63.03 1.44 13.60
CA ASP A 576 63.65 2.77 13.53
C ASP A 576 62.65 3.86 13.02
N ARG A 577 63.04 5.11 13.25
CA ARG A 577 62.42 6.41 12.93
C ARG A 577 62.15 6.68 11.44
N ARG A 578 61.13 7.53 11.19
CA ARG A 578 61.11 8.76 10.33
C ARG A 578 59.65 9.05 9.94
N ASP A 579 58.99 10.06 10.51
CA ASP A 579 59.05 11.49 10.16
C ASP A 579 58.86 11.78 8.66
N TRP A 580 57.68 12.30 8.29
CA TRP A 580 57.45 13.20 7.16
C TRP A 580 56.20 14.04 7.44
N GLY A 581 56.44 15.27 7.89
CA GLY A 581 55.50 16.37 7.76
C GLY A 581 55.53 16.98 6.35
N ALA A 582 54.36 17.52 5.99
CA ALA A 582 54.07 18.75 5.24
C ALA A 582 54.92 19.17 4.01
N GLY A 583 54.20 19.56 2.95
CA GLY A 583 54.62 20.64 2.04
C GLY A 583 54.08 20.51 0.62
N GLY A 584 53.09 21.34 0.26
CA GLY A 584 52.55 21.49 -1.09
C GLY A 584 51.19 22.15 -1.10
#